data_AF-A0A800D7X9-F1
#
_entry.id   AF-A0A800D7X9-F1
#
_cell.length_a   1.000
_cell.length_b   1.000
_cell.length_c   1.000
_cell.angle_alpha   90.00
_cell.angle_beta   90.00
_cell.angle_gamma   90.00
#
_symmetry.space_group_name_H-M   'P 1'
#
loop_
_entity.id
_entity.type
_entity.pdbx_description
1 polymer ?
#
loop_
_entity_poly.entity_id
_entity_poly.type
_entity_poly.pdbx_seq_one_letter_code
_entity_poly.pdbx_strand_id
1 'polypeptide(L)'
;MQTLVNVFRPLIQALFLRNEAYEEMREDPNPFVKGLVLIVVVAVLFSLVGIVGNALEWATTPNLDRIQEVVWREVREGPWFEEIPPAERAEALAVTEQFYNIGWRIAKAFAPSPLSAAIGVITNPVALIIGWLIYGFLAHIFARLLGGTGNLGQTYGTTALAVSPRILNLVTLLPYAAVGGVAGTWALICNYLALKNAHRLTPARAFWATILPFVTLFVLVSLLGALGVAIVSSLIQGGWSS
;
A
#
# COMPACT_ATOMS: atom_id res chain seq x y z
N MET A 1 -21.13 22.07 -7.71
CA MET A 1 -21.84 20.96 -7.01
C MET A 1 -22.12 19.78 -7.94
N GLN A 2 -22.70 19.99 -9.14
CA GLN A 2 -22.95 18.91 -10.12
C GLN A 2 -21.70 18.10 -10.50
N THR A 3 -20.53 18.74 -10.65
CA THR A 3 -19.26 18.05 -10.96
C THR A 3 -18.85 17.05 -9.88
N LEU A 4 -19.05 17.38 -8.59
CA LEU A 4 -18.72 16.46 -7.49
C LEU A 4 -19.69 15.28 -7.46
N VAL A 5 -21.00 15.53 -7.61
CA VAL A 5 -22.03 14.48 -7.64
C VAL A 5 -21.76 13.47 -8.76
N ASN A 6 -21.32 13.95 -9.92
CA ASN A 6 -20.99 13.10 -11.07
C ASN A 6 -19.75 12.21 -10.84
N VAL A 7 -18.82 12.60 -9.98
CA VAL A 7 -17.63 11.81 -9.62
C VAL A 7 -17.94 10.81 -8.50
N PHE A 8 -18.74 11.20 -7.51
CA PHE A 8 -19.05 10.35 -6.36
C PHE A 8 -20.09 9.26 -6.65
N ARG A 9 -21.06 9.51 -7.54
CA ARG A 9 -22.10 8.52 -7.87
C ARG A 9 -21.52 7.19 -8.38
N PRO A 10 -20.61 7.16 -9.38
CA PRO A 10 -20.00 5.91 -9.85
C PRO A 10 -19.18 5.20 -8.77
N LEU A 11 -18.51 5.95 -7.89
CA LEU A 11 -17.75 5.39 -6.76
C LEU A 11 -18.66 4.64 -5.80
N ILE A 12 -19.78 5.24 -5.40
CA ILE A 12 -20.75 4.61 -4.48
C ILE A 12 -21.37 3.39 -5.15
N GLN A 13 -21.76 3.48 -6.42
CA GLN A 13 -22.32 2.35 -7.15
C GLN A 13 -21.31 1.20 -7.26
N ALA A 14 -20.05 1.49 -7.58
CA ALA A 14 -18.98 0.51 -7.63
C ALA A 14 -18.68 -0.13 -6.27
N LEU A 15 -18.75 0.66 -5.18
CA LEU A 15 -18.63 0.18 -3.80
C LEU A 15 -19.71 -0.86 -3.48
N PHE A 16 -20.94 -0.64 -3.97
CA PHE A 16 -22.05 -1.60 -3.86
C PHE A 16 -22.08 -2.63 -5.01
N LEU A 17 -20.99 -2.77 -5.76
CA LEU A 17 -20.81 -3.79 -6.81
C LEU A 17 -21.88 -3.75 -7.92
N ARG A 18 -22.46 -2.57 -8.17
CA ARG A 18 -23.46 -2.33 -9.22
C ARG A 18 -22.81 -2.37 -10.59
N ASN A 19 -23.27 -3.27 -11.48
CA ASN A 19 -22.70 -3.44 -12.81
C ASN A 19 -22.86 -2.18 -13.67
N GLU A 20 -23.91 -1.40 -13.43
CA GLU A 20 -24.25 -0.19 -14.18
C GLU A 20 -23.11 0.83 -14.14
N ALA A 21 -22.39 0.94 -13.03
CA ALA A 21 -21.24 1.85 -12.92
C ALA A 21 -20.09 1.46 -13.86
N TYR A 22 -19.84 0.16 -14.02
CA TYR A 22 -18.79 -0.37 -14.88
C TYR A 22 -19.18 -0.29 -16.35
N GLU A 23 -20.46 -0.52 -16.67
CA GLU A 23 -21.01 -0.35 -18.01
C GLU A 23 -20.97 1.12 -18.44
N GLU A 24 -21.46 2.04 -17.59
CA GLU A 24 -21.42 3.49 -17.85
C GLU A 24 -19.98 3.98 -18.05
N MET A 25 -19.05 3.52 -17.21
CA MET A 25 -17.64 3.88 -17.34
C MET A 25 -17.01 3.31 -18.61
N ARG A 26 -17.37 2.08 -19.03
CA ARG A 26 -16.86 1.46 -20.26
C ARG A 26 -17.37 2.17 -21.52
N GLU A 27 -18.61 2.67 -21.47
CA GLU A 27 -19.30 3.29 -22.60
C GLU A 27 -19.07 4.81 -22.69
N ASP A 28 -18.39 5.39 -21.71
CA ASP A 28 -17.98 6.79 -21.73
C ASP A 28 -17.11 7.09 -22.97
N PRO A 29 -17.22 8.29 -23.58
CA PRO A 29 -16.39 8.68 -24.71
C PRO A 29 -14.88 8.67 -24.38
N ASN A 30 -14.51 8.98 -23.13
CA ASN A 30 -13.12 9.07 -22.68
C ASN A 30 -12.92 8.34 -21.34
N PRO A 31 -13.04 7.00 -21.33
CA PRO A 31 -13.08 6.19 -20.10
C PRO A 31 -11.76 6.30 -19.32
N PHE A 32 -10.63 6.37 -20.02
CA PHE A 32 -9.31 6.56 -19.41
C PHE A 32 -9.23 7.88 -18.62
N VAL A 33 -9.63 8.99 -19.24
CA VAL A 33 -9.55 10.33 -18.62
C VAL A 33 -10.49 10.41 -17.42
N LYS A 34 -11.71 9.90 -17.55
CA LYS A 34 -12.67 9.84 -16.44
C LYS A 34 -12.15 9.00 -15.28
N GLY A 35 -11.54 7.84 -15.57
CA GLY A 35 -10.86 7.00 -14.58
C GLY A 35 -9.70 7.71 -13.87
N LEU A 36 -8.84 8.39 -14.64
CA LEU A 36 -7.71 9.16 -14.10
C LEU A 36 -8.18 10.30 -13.17
N VAL A 37 -9.19 11.06 -13.59
CA VAL A 37 -9.79 12.13 -12.76
C VAL A 37 -10.33 11.56 -11.46
N LEU A 38 -11.03 10.43 -11.53
CA LEU A 38 -11.58 9.75 -10.36
C LEU A 38 -10.47 9.31 -9.40
N ILE A 39 -9.38 8.72 -9.90
CA ILE A 39 -8.22 8.34 -9.10
C ILE A 39 -7.56 9.55 -8.45
N VAL A 40 -7.33 10.64 -9.19
CA VAL A 40 -6.69 11.85 -8.68
C VAL A 40 -7.54 12.48 -7.58
N VAL A 41 -8.86 12.63 -7.81
CA VAL A 41 -9.78 13.19 -6.82
C VAL A 41 -9.78 12.36 -5.54
N VAL A 42 -9.92 11.05 -5.66
CA VAL A 42 -9.87 10.13 -4.52
C VAL A 42 -8.51 10.23 -3.84
N ALA A 43 -7.41 10.12 -4.56
CA ALA A 43 -6.07 10.16 -4.01
C ALA A 43 -5.81 11.42 -3.19
N VAL A 44 -6.17 12.59 -3.72
CA VAL A 44 -6.04 13.87 -3.03
C VAL A 44 -6.89 13.90 -1.78
N LEU A 45 -8.17 13.52 -1.87
CA LEU A 45 -9.07 13.49 -0.71
C LEU A 45 -8.53 12.58 0.41
N PHE A 46 -8.10 11.36 0.09
CA PHE A 46 -7.55 10.44 1.09
C PHE A 46 -6.19 10.87 1.63
N SER A 47 -5.38 11.55 0.82
CA SER A 47 -4.10 12.11 1.28
C SER A 47 -4.33 13.21 2.31
N LEU A 48 -5.32 14.08 2.11
CA LEU A 48 -5.68 15.12 3.07
C LEU A 48 -6.23 14.53 4.37
N VAL A 49 -7.11 13.52 4.28
CA VAL A 49 -7.62 12.78 5.44
C VAL A 49 -6.47 12.11 6.21
N GLY A 50 -5.50 11.53 5.51
CA GLY A 50 -4.33 10.91 6.10
C GLY A 50 -3.46 11.86 6.90
N ILE A 51 -3.37 13.15 6.54
CA ILE A 51 -2.64 14.15 7.35
C ILE A 51 -3.25 14.24 8.75
N VAL A 52 -4.59 14.33 8.83
CA VAL A 52 -5.31 14.48 10.10
C VAL A 52 -5.13 13.24 10.95
N GLY A 53 -5.30 12.05 10.36
CA GLY A 53 -5.10 10.77 11.06
C GLY A 53 -3.68 10.62 11.60
N ASN A 54 -2.66 10.87 10.78
CA ASN A 54 -1.26 10.76 11.19
C ASN A 54 -0.86 11.83 12.21
N ALA A 55 -1.39 13.06 12.11
CA ALA A 55 -1.14 14.10 13.09
C ALA A 55 -1.77 13.76 14.45
N LEU A 56 -2.98 13.19 14.44
CA LEU A 56 -3.64 12.71 15.65
C LEU A 56 -2.88 11.54 16.27
N GLU A 57 -2.47 10.56 15.46
CA GLU A 57 -1.68 9.41 15.91
C GLU A 57 -0.35 9.86 16.52
N TRP A 58 0.38 10.75 15.85
CA TRP A 58 1.62 11.36 16.37
C TRP A 58 1.38 12.09 17.69
N ALA A 59 0.30 12.89 17.80
CA ALA A 59 -0.03 13.61 19.02
C ALA A 59 -0.39 12.68 20.20
N THR A 60 -0.93 11.49 19.91
CA THR A 60 -1.26 10.48 20.92
C THR A 60 -0.14 9.47 21.20
N THR A 61 0.91 9.46 20.38
CA THR A 61 2.04 8.52 20.54
C THR A 61 2.93 8.98 21.70
N PRO A 62 3.20 8.13 22.70
CA PRO A 62 4.13 8.45 23.78
C PRO A 62 5.53 8.76 23.25
N ASN A 63 6.29 9.59 23.97
CA ASN A 63 7.65 9.95 23.58
C ASN A 63 8.53 8.68 23.52
N LEU A 64 8.91 8.29 22.30
CA LEU A 64 9.67 7.06 22.03
C LEU A 64 11.09 7.11 22.62
N ASP A 65 11.70 8.29 22.72
CA ASP A 65 13.01 8.43 23.35
C ASP A 65 12.92 8.14 24.85
N ARG A 66 11.85 8.59 25.53
CA ARG A 66 11.60 8.22 26.93
C ARG A 66 11.35 6.73 27.11
N ILE A 67 10.62 6.09 26.19
CA ILE A 67 10.42 4.64 26.25
C ILE A 67 11.75 3.91 26.05
N GLN A 68 12.56 4.34 25.08
CA GLN A 68 13.89 3.80 24.84
C GLN A 68 14.77 3.93 26.09
N GLU A 69 14.80 5.09 26.73
CA GLU A 69 15.59 5.29 27.96
C GLU A 69 15.13 4.37 29.11
N VAL A 70 13.82 4.26 29.33
CA VAL A 70 13.26 3.39 30.38
C VAL A 70 13.59 1.92 30.10
N VAL A 71 13.37 1.45 28.88
CA VAL A 71 13.67 0.05 28.52
C VAL A 71 15.17 -0.21 28.61
N TRP A 72 16.02 0.73 28.20
CA TRP A 72 17.48 0.59 28.30
C TRP A 72 17.96 0.49 29.75
N ARG A 73 17.34 1.25 30.66
CA ARG A 73 17.60 1.14 32.10
C ARG A 73 17.27 -0.26 32.63
N GLU A 74 16.08 -0.78 32.31
CA GLU A 74 15.68 -2.14 32.72
C GLU A 74 16.56 -3.25 32.11
N VAL A 75 17.06 -3.04 30.88
CA VAL A 75 18.06 -3.92 30.28
C VAL A 75 19.34 -3.88 31.13
N ARG A 76 19.89 -2.71 31.42
CA ARG A 76 21.15 -2.61 32.17
C ARG A 76 21.07 -3.07 33.64
N GLU A 77 19.95 -2.83 34.29
CA GLU A 77 19.76 -3.03 35.73
C GLU A 77 18.94 -4.30 36.05
N GLY A 78 18.55 -5.06 35.03
CA GLY A 78 17.69 -6.21 35.18
C GLY A 78 18.37 -7.43 35.83
N PRO A 79 17.60 -8.36 36.42
CA PRO A 79 18.15 -9.54 37.11
C PRO A 79 19.03 -10.44 36.23
N TRP A 80 18.74 -10.50 34.93
CA TRP A 80 19.52 -11.26 33.94
C TRP A 80 20.97 -10.76 33.84
N PHE A 81 21.23 -9.49 34.18
CA PHE A 81 22.57 -8.92 34.14
C PHE A 81 23.48 -9.48 35.24
N GLU A 82 22.88 -9.95 36.35
CA GLU A 82 23.60 -10.60 37.43
C GLU A 82 24.11 -12.00 37.03
N GLU A 83 23.44 -12.66 36.08
CA GLU A 83 23.80 -13.99 35.57
C GLU A 83 25.04 -13.97 34.66
N ILE A 84 25.42 -12.81 34.13
CA ILE A 84 26.60 -12.66 33.27
C ILE A 84 27.88 -12.63 34.11
N PRO A 85 28.93 -13.40 33.76
CA PRO A 85 30.23 -13.34 34.43
C PRO A 85 30.80 -11.92 34.45
N PRO A 86 31.32 -11.42 35.60
CA PRO A 86 31.80 -10.04 35.72
C PRO A 86 32.83 -9.61 34.68
N ALA A 87 33.66 -10.54 34.20
CA ALA A 87 34.68 -10.29 33.19
C ALA A 87 34.10 -10.00 31.79
N GLU A 88 32.90 -10.51 31.49
CA GLU A 88 32.26 -10.42 30.16
C GLU A 88 31.20 -9.30 30.10
N ARG A 89 30.80 -8.75 31.26
CA ARG A 89 29.71 -7.76 31.36
C ARG A 89 29.92 -6.52 30.51
N ALA A 90 31.13 -5.98 30.45
CA ALA A 90 31.42 -4.77 29.68
C ALA A 90 31.27 -5.00 28.16
N GLU A 91 31.75 -6.14 27.67
CA GLU A 91 31.62 -6.53 26.26
C GLU A 91 30.16 -6.86 25.91
N ALA A 92 29.48 -7.62 26.77
CA ALA A 92 28.07 -7.95 26.62
C ALA A 92 27.19 -6.68 26.55
N LEU A 93 27.45 -5.68 27.39
CA LEU A 93 26.76 -4.39 27.32
C LEU A 93 27.04 -3.64 26.03
N ALA A 94 28.30 -3.60 25.57
CA ALA A 94 28.66 -2.89 24.34
C ALA A 94 27.96 -3.49 23.11
N VAL A 95 27.95 -4.81 22.99
CA VAL A 95 27.25 -5.52 21.92
C VAL A 95 25.73 -5.30 22.03
N THR A 96 25.17 -5.41 23.22
CA THR A 96 23.74 -5.20 23.45
C THR A 96 23.32 -3.76 23.13
N GLU A 97 24.11 -2.76 23.53
CA GLU A 97 23.87 -1.34 23.24
C GLU A 97 23.86 -1.08 21.74
N GLN A 98 24.80 -1.67 20.99
CA GLN A 98 24.85 -1.55 19.54
C GLN A 98 23.57 -2.08 18.89
N PHE A 99 23.16 -3.32 19.20
CA PHE A 99 21.96 -3.92 18.62
C PHE A 99 20.68 -3.21 19.08
N TYR A 100 20.63 -2.79 20.33
CA TYR A 100 19.53 -2.03 20.91
C TYR A 100 19.35 -0.71 20.16
N ASN A 101 20.41 0.06 19.96
CA ASN A 101 20.38 1.32 19.23
C ASN A 101 20.01 1.15 17.75
N ILE A 102 20.50 0.09 17.10
CA ILE A 102 20.09 -0.25 15.72
C ILE A 102 18.60 -0.56 15.67
N GLY A 103 18.09 -1.42 16.56
CA GLY A 103 16.68 -1.78 16.64
C GLY A 103 15.78 -0.56 16.85
N TRP A 104 16.13 0.32 17.79
CA TRP A 104 15.39 1.55 18.04
C TRP A 104 15.48 2.57 16.91
N ARG A 105 16.62 2.66 16.22
CA ARG A 105 16.75 3.50 15.03
C ARG A 105 15.81 3.01 13.91
N ILE A 106 15.72 1.70 13.72
CA ILE A 106 14.77 1.10 12.77
C ILE A 106 13.34 1.39 13.22
N ALA A 107 12.99 1.10 14.48
CA ALA A 107 11.64 1.34 15.00
C ALA A 107 11.20 2.80 14.86
N LYS A 108 12.08 3.76 15.22
CA LYS A 108 11.82 5.20 15.08
C LYS A 108 11.70 5.64 13.62
N ALA A 109 12.38 4.99 12.68
CA ALA A 109 12.22 5.29 11.25
C ALA A 109 10.82 4.93 10.72
N PHE A 110 10.12 3.99 11.38
CA PHE A 110 8.74 3.63 11.06
C PHE A 110 7.70 4.30 11.97
N ALA A 111 8.14 5.11 12.94
CA ALA A 111 7.23 5.83 13.83
C ALA A 111 6.46 6.92 13.08
N PRO A 112 5.20 7.21 13.46
CA PRO A 112 4.46 8.34 12.93
C PRO A 112 5.24 9.66 13.12
N SER A 113 5.39 10.45 12.05
CA SER A 113 6.03 11.77 12.13
C SER A 113 5.32 12.78 11.22
N PRO A 114 5.32 14.08 11.55
CA PRO A 114 4.76 15.10 10.67
C PRO A 114 5.43 15.14 9.29
N LEU A 115 6.73 14.85 9.23
CA LEU A 115 7.48 14.82 7.97
C LEU A 115 7.07 13.64 7.09
N SER A 116 6.95 12.43 7.64
CA SER A 116 6.49 11.26 6.89
C SER A 116 5.04 11.43 6.43
N ALA A 117 4.19 12.08 7.22
CA ALA A 117 2.84 12.46 6.81
C ALA A 117 2.86 13.43 5.63
N ALA A 118 3.67 14.50 5.68
CA ALA A 118 3.79 15.48 4.60
C ALA A 118 4.31 14.85 3.29
N ILE A 119 5.32 13.99 3.37
CA ILE A 119 5.83 13.23 2.22
C ILE A 119 4.72 12.33 1.65
N GLY A 120 3.99 11.65 2.53
CA GLY A 120 2.86 10.77 2.20
C GLY A 120 1.78 11.45 1.36
N VAL A 121 1.55 12.76 1.54
CA VAL A 121 0.55 13.52 0.77
C VAL A 121 0.87 13.54 -0.71
N ILE A 122 2.15 13.56 -1.07
CA ILE A 122 2.61 13.61 -2.46
C ILE A 122 2.85 12.20 -2.99
N THR A 123 3.47 11.34 -2.18
CA THR A 123 3.86 10.00 -2.62
C THR A 123 2.67 9.07 -2.77
N ASN A 124 1.64 9.15 -1.92
CA ASN A 124 0.48 8.25 -1.97
C ASN A 124 -0.35 8.40 -3.26
N PRO A 125 -0.70 9.61 -3.73
CA PRO A 125 -1.36 9.79 -5.03
C PRO A 125 -0.53 9.28 -6.20
N VAL A 126 0.76 9.61 -6.21
CA VAL A 126 1.68 9.19 -7.28
C VAL A 126 1.79 7.66 -7.31
N ALA A 127 1.99 7.03 -6.15
CA ALA A 127 2.04 5.57 -6.03
C ALA A 127 0.73 4.91 -6.48
N LEU A 128 -0.42 5.50 -6.15
CA LEU A 128 -1.72 4.99 -6.60
C LEU A 128 -1.88 5.06 -8.11
N ILE A 129 -1.51 6.18 -8.73
CA ILE A 129 -1.58 6.34 -10.19
C ILE A 129 -0.64 5.36 -10.87
N ILE A 130 0.61 5.26 -10.42
CA ILE A 130 1.59 4.31 -10.96
C ILE A 130 1.09 2.88 -10.81
N GLY A 131 0.61 2.50 -9.62
CA GLY A 131 0.09 1.17 -9.35
C GLY A 131 -1.12 0.82 -10.23
N TRP A 132 -2.04 1.77 -10.42
CA TRP A 132 -3.18 1.61 -11.33
C TRP A 132 -2.75 1.49 -12.79
N LEU A 133 -1.76 2.27 -13.24
CA LEU A 133 -1.22 2.16 -14.59
C LEU A 133 -0.58 0.79 -14.84
N ILE A 134 0.28 0.35 -13.93
CA ILE A 134 0.95 -0.96 -14.03
C ILE A 134 -0.08 -2.10 -14.00
N TYR A 135 -0.99 -2.08 -13.02
CA TYR A 135 -2.03 -3.08 -12.88
C TYR A 135 -2.95 -3.12 -14.09
N GLY A 136 -3.49 -1.97 -14.51
CA GLY A 136 -4.42 -1.88 -15.64
C GLY A 136 -3.79 -2.33 -16.96
N PHE A 137 -2.50 -2.06 -17.17
CA PHE A 137 -1.76 -2.56 -18.33
C PHE A 137 -1.66 -4.09 -18.33
N LEU A 138 -1.20 -4.68 -17.23
CA LEU A 138 -1.09 -6.15 -17.11
C LEU A 138 -2.46 -6.82 -17.21
N ALA A 139 -3.45 -6.26 -16.52
CA ALA A 139 -4.83 -6.74 -16.56
C ALA A 139 -5.41 -6.68 -17.97
N HIS A 140 -5.12 -5.63 -18.74
CA HIS A 140 -5.49 -5.54 -20.14
C HIS A 140 -4.87 -6.68 -20.95
N ILE A 141 -3.56 -6.91 -20.82
CA ILE A 141 -2.87 -7.99 -21.53
C ILE A 141 -3.51 -9.34 -21.22
N PHE A 142 -3.64 -9.69 -19.94
CA PHE A 142 -4.22 -10.98 -19.55
C PHE A 142 -5.69 -11.12 -19.95
N ALA A 143 -6.48 -10.05 -19.85
CA ALA A 143 -7.87 -10.07 -20.31
C ALA A 143 -7.95 -10.31 -21.83
N ARG A 144 -7.08 -9.68 -22.64
CA ARG A 144 -6.99 -9.92 -24.09
C ARG A 144 -6.54 -11.34 -24.41
N LEU A 145 -5.54 -11.86 -23.70
CA LEU A 145 -5.06 -13.24 -23.87
C LEU A 145 -6.15 -14.28 -23.54
N LEU A 146 -7.06 -13.96 -22.61
CA LEU A 146 -8.20 -14.81 -22.26
C LEU A 146 -9.42 -14.61 -23.18
N GLY A 147 -9.25 -13.89 -24.30
CA GLY A 147 -10.29 -13.68 -25.31
C GLY A 147 -11.21 -12.49 -25.04
N GLY A 148 -10.78 -11.54 -24.21
CA GLY A 148 -11.50 -10.31 -23.92
C GLY A 148 -11.54 -9.35 -25.11
N THR A 149 -12.63 -8.59 -25.22
CA THR A 149 -12.87 -7.68 -26.35
C THR A 149 -12.70 -6.21 -26.01
N GLY A 150 -12.42 -5.87 -24.75
CA GLY A 150 -12.27 -4.50 -24.27
C GLY A 150 -10.99 -3.85 -24.79
N ASN A 151 -11.04 -2.53 -24.99
CA ASN A 151 -9.86 -1.74 -25.31
C ASN A 151 -9.13 -1.25 -24.03
N LEU A 152 -7.93 -0.69 -24.20
CA LEU A 152 -7.09 -0.27 -23.08
C LEU A 152 -7.73 0.87 -22.28
N GLY A 153 -8.36 1.85 -22.95
CA GLY A 153 -9.05 2.95 -22.28
C GLY A 153 -10.22 2.47 -21.42
N GLN A 154 -11.00 1.51 -21.92
CA GLN A 154 -12.08 0.86 -21.18
C GLN A 154 -11.55 0.12 -19.96
N THR A 155 -10.43 -0.59 -20.11
CA THR A 155 -9.79 -1.34 -19.01
C THR A 155 -9.36 -0.40 -17.89
N TYR A 156 -8.70 0.71 -18.23
CA TYR A 156 -8.28 1.70 -17.26
C TYR A 156 -9.46 2.42 -16.61
N GLY A 157 -10.44 2.86 -17.41
CA GLY A 157 -11.63 3.52 -16.90
C GLY A 157 -12.36 2.67 -15.87
N THR A 158 -12.65 1.41 -16.19
CA THR A 158 -13.39 0.53 -15.27
C THR A 158 -12.56 0.13 -14.06
N THR A 159 -11.25 -0.14 -14.20
CA THR A 159 -10.40 -0.50 -13.05
C THR A 159 -10.17 0.68 -12.10
N ALA A 160 -10.32 1.92 -12.54
CA ALA A 160 -10.30 3.09 -11.66
C ALA A 160 -11.42 3.04 -10.61
N LEU A 161 -12.55 2.37 -10.89
CA LEU A 161 -13.63 2.18 -9.91
C LEU A 161 -13.21 1.28 -8.74
N ALA A 162 -12.14 0.49 -8.86
CA ALA A 162 -11.57 -0.29 -7.76
C ALA A 162 -10.92 0.57 -6.67
N VAL A 163 -10.84 1.88 -6.87
CA VAL A 163 -10.49 2.84 -5.83
C VAL A 163 -11.66 3.11 -4.86
N SER A 164 -12.91 2.79 -5.25
CA SER A 164 -14.11 3.01 -4.44
C SER A 164 -14.06 2.47 -3.01
N PRO A 165 -13.47 1.30 -2.71
CA PRO A 165 -13.41 0.79 -1.35
C PRO A 165 -12.52 1.61 -0.42
N ARG A 166 -11.71 2.53 -0.95
CA ARG A 166 -10.93 3.46 -0.12
C ARG A 166 -11.81 4.32 0.78
N ILE A 167 -13.08 4.54 0.44
CA ILE A 167 -14.07 5.19 1.32
C ILE A 167 -14.19 4.48 2.66
N LEU A 168 -14.02 3.15 2.70
CA LEU A 168 -14.03 2.41 3.96
C LEU A 168 -12.85 2.79 4.88
N ASN A 169 -11.73 3.24 4.30
CA ASN A 169 -10.57 3.72 5.07
C ASN A 169 -10.83 5.05 5.76
N LEU A 170 -11.96 5.73 5.54
CA LEU A 170 -12.33 6.88 6.37
C LEU A 170 -12.49 6.51 7.85
N VAL A 171 -12.72 5.23 8.19
CA VAL A 171 -12.74 4.79 9.59
C VAL A 171 -11.41 5.04 10.31
N THR A 172 -10.28 5.13 9.58
CA THR A 172 -8.96 5.39 10.18
C THR A 172 -8.81 6.83 10.68
N LEU A 173 -9.82 7.69 10.48
CA LEU A 173 -9.94 8.95 11.22
C LEU A 173 -10.08 8.72 12.72
N LEU A 174 -10.58 7.55 13.13
CA LEU A 174 -10.59 7.13 14.51
C LEU A 174 -9.23 6.49 14.83
N PRO A 175 -8.50 7.01 15.83
CA PRO A 175 -7.21 6.44 16.20
C PRO A 175 -7.40 4.97 16.60
N TYR A 176 -6.48 4.11 16.16
CA TYR A 176 -6.49 2.66 16.37
C TYR A 176 -7.63 1.87 15.67
N ALA A 177 -8.50 2.51 14.89
CA ALA A 177 -9.47 1.80 14.06
C ALA A 177 -8.83 1.31 12.76
N ALA A 178 -8.93 0.01 12.48
CA ALA A 178 -8.41 -0.60 11.27
C ALA A 178 -9.52 -1.28 10.46
N VAL A 179 -9.54 -1.05 9.14
CA VAL A 179 -10.44 -1.73 8.20
C VAL A 179 -9.98 -3.19 7.92
N GLY A 180 -8.80 -3.57 8.41
CA GLY A 180 -8.19 -4.86 8.10
C GLY A 180 -8.05 -5.10 6.60
N GLY A 181 -8.05 -6.38 6.19
CA GLY A 181 -7.96 -6.78 4.78
C GLY A 181 -9.20 -6.47 3.93
N VAL A 182 -10.28 -5.97 4.53
CA VAL A 182 -11.58 -5.81 3.85
C VAL A 182 -11.48 -4.88 2.64
N ALA A 183 -10.83 -3.72 2.79
CA ALA A 183 -10.66 -2.77 1.69
C ALA A 183 -9.88 -3.37 0.51
N GLY A 184 -8.86 -4.19 0.79
CA GLY A 184 -8.06 -4.88 -0.22
C GLY A 184 -8.87 -5.96 -0.95
N THR A 185 -9.59 -6.81 -0.20
CA THR A 185 -10.47 -7.82 -0.78
C THR A 185 -11.57 -7.18 -1.63
N TRP A 186 -12.16 -6.07 -1.17
CA TRP A 186 -13.20 -5.37 -1.92
C TRP A 186 -12.65 -4.75 -3.21
N ALA A 187 -11.44 -4.18 -3.16
CA ALA A 187 -10.78 -3.66 -4.36
C ALA A 187 -10.52 -4.76 -5.40
N LEU A 188 -10.20 -5.98 -4.95
CA LEU A 188 -10.07 -7.13 -5.84
C LEU A 188 -11.38 -7.51 -6.52
N ILE A 189 -12.50 -7.49 -5.78
CA ILE A 189 -13.84 -7.73 -6.33
C ILE A 189 -14.23 -6.65 -7.34
N CYS A 190 -13.94 -5.38 -7.04
CA CYS A 190 -14.17 -4.28 -7.98
C CYS A 190 -13.34 -4.44 -9.26
N ASN A 191 -12.06 -4.84 -9.15
CA ASN A 191 -11.22 -5.14 -10.31
C ASN A 191 -11.77 -6.32 -11.13
N TYR A 192 -12.28 -7.35 -10.46
CA TYR A 192 -12.96 -8.47 -11.13
C TYR A 192 -14.16 -8.00 -11.95
N LEU A 193 -15.04 -7.19 -11.37
CA LEU A 193 -16.19 -6.63 -12.09
C LEU A 193 -15.76 -5.67 -13.21
N ALA A 194 -14.71 -4.89 -12.99
CA ALA A 194 -14.14 -3.99 -13.99
C ALA A 194 -13.69 -4.75 -15.23
N LEU A 195 -12.95 -5.85 -15.07
CA LEU A 195 -12.44 -6.65 -16.17
C LEU A 195 -13.55 -7.49 -16.82
N LYS A 196 -14.44 -8.08 -16.02
CA LYS A 196 -15.62 -8.80 -16.53
C LYS A 196 -16.44 -7.91 -17.46
N ASN A 197 -16.74 -6.68 -17.03
CA ASN A 197 -17.57 -5.76 -17.81
C ASN A 197 -16.80 -5.10 -18.97
N ALA A 198 -15.56 -4.66 -18.76
CA ALA A 198 -14.76 -4.04 -19.83
C ALA A 198 -14.50 -5.01 -20.99
N HIS A 199 -14.18 -6.27 -20.68
CA HIS A 199 -13.77 -7.26 -21.67
C HIS A 199 -14.85 -8.28 -22.04
N ARG A 200 -16.04 -8.19 -21.42
CA ARG A 200 -17.17 -9.12 -21.62
C ARG A 200 -16.77 -10.58 -21.40
N LEU A 201 -15.91 -10.81 -20.41
CA LEU A 201 -15.37 -12.13 -20.11
C LEU A 201 -16.39 -13.00 -19.37
N THR A 202 -16.28 -14.31 -19.56
CA THR A 202 -16.95 -15.27 -18.67
C THR A 202 -16.39 -15.14 -17.25
N PRO A 203 -17.16 -15.52 -16.20
CA PRO A 203 -16.73 -15.38 -14.81
C PRO A 203 -15.35 -15.99 -14.51
N ALA A 204 -15.07 -17.18 -15.03
CA ALA A 204 -13.79 -17.86 -14.81
C ALA A 204 -12.61 -17.13 -15.45
N ARG A 205 -12.80 -16.57 -16.66
CA ARG A 205 -11.75 -15.81 -17.36
C ARG A 205 -11.53 -14.46 -16.72
N ALA A 206 -12.59 -13.79 -16.27
CA ALA A 206 -12.48 -12.55 -15.51
C ALA A 206 -11.71 -12.75 -14.20
N PHE A 207 -11.92 -13.87 -13.51
CA PHE A 207 -11.15 -14.22 -12.31
C PHE A 207 -9.64 -14.29 -12.61
N TRP A 208 -9.24 -15.07 -13.62
CA TRP A 208 -7.82 -15.17 -13.98
C TRP A 208 -7.23 -13.86 -14.50
N ALA A 209 -7.97 -13.10 -15.30
CA ALA A 209 -7.56 -11.76 -15.74
C ALA A 209 -7.30 -10.81 -14.55
N THR A 210 -7.98 -11.02 -13.42
CA THR A 210 -7.83 -10.22 -12.20
C THR A 210 -6.62 -10.65 -11.38
N ILE A 211 -6.39 -11.96 -11.25
CA ILE A 211 -5.36 -12.55 -10.38
C ILE A 211 -3.97 -12.57 -11.03
N LEU A 212 -3.88 -12.88 -12.33
CA LEU A 212 -2.60 -13.02 -13.05
C LEU A 212 -1.70 -11.77 -12.94
N PRO A 213 -2.20 -10.52 -13.04
CA PRO A 213 -1.37 -9.34 -12.81
C PRO A 213 -0.66 -9.35 -11.45
N PHE A 214 -1.35 -9.74 -10.38
CA PHE A 214 -0.75 -9.81 -9.03
C PHE A 214 0.30 -10.91 -8.94
N VAL A 215 0.03 -12.08 -9.53
CA VAL A 215 1.01 -13.18 -9.59
C VAL A 215 2.26 -12.75 -10.34
N THR A 216 2.11 -12.10 -11.49
CA THR A 216 3.24 -11.58 -12.28
C THR A 216 4.05 -10.55 -11.49
N LEU A 217 3.39 -9.59 -10.85
CA LEU A 217 4.08 -8.58 -10.04
C LEU A 217 4.80 -9.20 -8.85
N PHE A 218 4.17 -10.17 -8.18
CA PHE A 218 4.78 -10.88 -7.05
C PHE A 218 6.06 -11.62 -7.47
N VAL A 219 6.01 -12.33 -8.60
CA VAL A 219 7.19 -13.04 -9.14
C VAL A 219 8.30 -12.03 -9.50
N LEU A 220 7.96 -10.94 -10.19
CA LEU A 220 8.94 -9.92 -10.59
C LEU A 220 9.62 -9.26 -9.38
N VAL A 221 8.84 -8.85 -8.38
CA VAL A 221 9.37 -8.24 -7.15
C VAL A 221 10.25 -9.24 -6.38
N SER A 222 9.84 -10.51 -6.30
CA SER A 222 10.62 -11.54 -5.62
C SER A 222 11.96 -11.80 -6.31
N LEU A 223 11.99 -11.85 -7.65
CA LEU A 223 13.21 -12.02 -8.42
C LEU A 223 14.16 -10.83 -8.28
N LEU A 224 13.63 -9.60 -8.37
CA LEU A 224 14.42 -8.39 -8.17
C LEU A 224 14.97 -8.29 -6.74
N GLY A 225 14.18 -8.67 -5.74
CA GLY A 225 14.61 -8.74 -4.35
C GLY A 225 15.74 -9.74 -4.14
N ALA A 226 15.62 -10.95 -4.70
CA ALA A 226 16.67 -11.97 -4.63
C ALA A 226 17.97 -11.50 -5.30
N LEU A 227 17.88 -10.85 -6.46
CA LEU A 227 19.04 -10.25 -7.14
C LEU A 227 19.67 -9.14 -6.30
N GLY A 228 18.86 -8.26 -5.70
CA GLY A 228 19.35 -7.20 -4.82
C GLY A 228 20.13 -7.76 -3.62
N VAL A 229 19.59 -8.79 -2.96
CA VAL A 229 20.27 -9.48 -1.85
C VAL A 229 21.58 -10.10 -2.32
N ALA A 230 21.59 -10.77 -3.47
CA ALA A 230 22.81 -11.37 -4.02
C ALA A 230 23.91 -10.32 -4.30
N ILE A 231 23.56 -9.17 -4.88
CA ILE A 231 24.48 -8.06 -5.16
C ILE A 231 25.03 -7.45 -3.87
N VAL A 232 24.17 -7.16 -2.89
CA VAL A 232 24.61 -6.60 -1.61
C VAL A 232 25.52 -7.57 -0.88
N SER A 233 25.19 -8.87 -0.90
CA SER A 233 25.97 -9.92 -0.26
C SER A 233 27.36 -10.05 -0.88
N SER A 234 27.47 -9.97 -2.22
CA SER A 234 28.77 -10.03 -2.90
C SER A 234 29.63 -8.79 -2.65
N LEU A 235 29.03 -7.60 -2.55
CA LEU A 235 29.74 -6.37 -2.20
C LEU A 235 30.27 -6.38 -0.75
N ILE A 236 29.48 -6.91 0.19
CA ILE A 236 29.91 -7.06 1.58
C ILE A 236 31.06 -8.08 1.67
N GLN A 237 30.95 -9.24 1.01
CA GLN A 237 32.03 -10.23 1.03
C GLN A 237 33.32 -9.73 0.37
N GLY A 238 33.22 -8.96 -0.72
CA GLY A 238 34.37 -8.38 -1.41
C GLY A 238 35.10 -7.28 -0.63
N GLY A 239 34.43 -6.61 0.31
CA GLY A 239 35.02 -5.56 1.15
C GLY A 239 35.86 -6.06 2.34
N TRP A 240 35.81 -7.36 2.66
CA TRP A 240 36.60 -7.98 3.74
C TRP A 240 37.85 -8.69 3.22
N SER A 241 38.01 -8.80 1.89
CA SER A 241 39.16 -9.42 1.23
C SER A 241 40.21 -8.43 0.70
N SER A 242 40.11 -7.16 1.09
CA SER A 242 41.03 -6.06 0.75
C SER A 242 41.50 -5.36 2.02
#